data_AF-A0A7L4YQ62-F1
#
_entry.id   AF-A0A7L4YQ62-F1
#
_cell.length_a   1.000
_cell.length_b   1.000
_cell.length_c   1.000
_cell.angle_alpha   90.00
_cell.angle_beta   90.00
_cell.angle_gamma   90.00
#
_symmetry.space_group_name_H-M   'P 1'
#
loop_
_entity.id
_entity.type
_entity.pdbx_description
1 polymer ?
#
loop_
_entity_poly.entity_id
_entity_poly.type
_entity_poly.pdbx_seq_one_letter_code
_entity_poly.pdbx_strand_id
1 'polypeptide(L)'
;MTVNEPVSLNPAGRPALNRPSWPLIAGALALVIAGAATGLGTLVDAPRPVPVTSPDDTAWPAHIALGAVLLAFLVLRVRFRGWRALLTPMSARAGRRLRAGLTERSPRAVASLALAALLAYLAFRMGMQLTAGLDPAFTANAWGGPTYLGALLCHAIDAALISLIAVTALHLLLPAPAHPRRFECNALQP
;
A
#
# COMPACT_ATOMS: atom_id res chain seq x y z
N MET A 1 -15.46 22.28 -12.36
CA MET A 1 -15.92 22.89 -11.10
C MET A 1 -15.11 22.28 -9.96
N THR A 2 -13.98 22.88 -9.60
CA THR A 2 -13.07 22.39 -8.55
C THR A 2 -13.58 22.87 -7.20
N VAL A 3 -14.17 21.99 -6.41
CA VAL A 3 -14.48 22.29 -5.02
C VAL A 3 -13.15 22.32 -4.27
N ASN A 4 -12.64 23.52 -3.99
CA ASN A 4 -11.51 23.71 -3.10
C ASN A 4 -11.95 23.29 -1.69
N GLU A 5 -11.56 22.08 -1.27
CA GLU A 5 -11.74 21.69 0.12
C GLU A 5 -10.95 22.64 1.03
N PRO A 6 -11.54 23.13 2.13
CA PRO A 6 -10.81 23.92 3.10
C PRO A 6 -9.70 23.05 3.71
N VAL A 7 -8.44 23.45 3.48
CA VAL A 7 -7.29 22.86 4.16
C VAL A 7 -7.48 23.13 5.65
N SER A 8 -7.76 22.08 6.44
CA SER A 8 -7.77 22.20 7.89
C SER A 8 -6.35 22.57 8.33
N LEU A 9 -6.16 23.82 8.74
CA LEU A 9 -4.91 24.30 9.30
C LEU A 9 -4.88 24.02 10.79
N ASN A 10 -3.72 23.64 11.32
CA ASN A 10 -3.47 23.64 12.75
C ASN A 10 -3.43 25.11 13.27
N PRO A 11 -3.38 25.35 14.59
CA PRO A 11 -3.31 26.69 15.15
C PRO A 11 -2.14 27.56 14.65
N ALA A 12 -1.13 26.94 14.02
CA ALA A 12 0.03 27.59 13.44
C ALA A 12 -0.05 27.75 11.90
N GLY A 13 -1.24 27.61 11.30
CA GLY A 13 -1.44 27.82 9.87
C GLY A 13 -0.84 26.73 8.97
N ARG A 14 -0.47 25.57 9.52
CA ARG A 14 0.08 24.43 8.76
C ARG A 14 -1.01 23.39 8.49
N PRO A 15 -1.01 22.68 7.35
CA PRO A 15 -1.94 21.58 7.12
C PRO A 15 -1.93 20.63 8.32
N ALA A 16 -3.08 20.42 8.95
CA ALA A 16 -3.21 19.54 10.09
C ALA A 16 -2.70 18.16 9.69
N LEU A 17 -1.61 17.73 10.34
CA LEU A 17 -1.03 16.42 10.10
C LEU A 17 -2.06 15.35 10.40
N ASN A 18 -2.40 14.55 9.38
CA ASN A 18 -3.35 13.47 9.58
C ASN A 18 -2.73 12.48 10.57
N ARG A 19 -3.36 12.32 11.74
CA ARG A 19 -2.97 11.30 12.73
C ARG A 19 -2.94 9.91 12.06
N PRO A 20 -2.01 9.02 12.44
CA PRO A 20 -1.98 7.65 11.92
C PRO A 20 -3.26 6.89 12.27
N SER A 21 -3.68 5.96 11.40
CA SER A 21 -4.77 5.03 11.68
C SER A 21 -4.22 3.74 12.25
N TRP A 22 -4.28 3.59 13.58
CA TRP A 22 -3.84 2.37 14.24
C TRP A 22 -4.50 1.10 13.71
N PRO A 23 -5.81 1.06 13.40
CA PRO A 23 -6.43 -0.13 12.81
C PRO A 23 -5.83 -0.52 11.44
N LEU A 24 -5.54 0.45 10.57
CA LEU A 24 -4.92 0.17 9.27
C LEU A 24 -3.49 -0.36 9.45
N ILE A 25 -2.71 0.28 10.33
CA ILE A 25 -1.33 -0.12 10.60
C ILE A 25 -1.30 -1.52 11.21
N ALA A 26 -2.12 -1.76 12.24
CA ALA A 26 -2.20 -3.06 12.90
C ALA A 26 -2.68 -4.16 11.95
N GLY A 27 -3.68 -3.88 11.10
CA GLY A 27 -4.15 -4.82 10.08
C GLY A 27 -3.09 -5.15 9.04
N ALA A 28 -2.39 -4.15 8.52
CA ALA A 28 -1.28 -4.36 7.58
C ALA A 28 -0.15 -5.17 8.21
N LEU A 29 0.23 -4.84 9.45
CA LEU A 29 1.25 -5.57 10.20
C LEU A 29 0.83 -7.03 10.46
N ALA A 30 -0.42 -7.25 10.87
CA ALA A 30 -0.94 -8.59 11.09
C ALA A 30 -0.91 -9.44 9.81
N LEU A 31 -1.20 -8.84 8.64
CA LEU A 31 -1.10 -9.53 7.34
C LEU A 31 0.35 -9.88 6.98
N VAL A 32 1.29 -8.96 7.21
CA VAL A 32 2.72 -9.24 7.00
C VAL A 32 3.19 -10.39 7.91
N ILE A 33 2.81 -10.37 9.19
CA ILE A 33 3.15 -11.44 10.15
C ILE A 33 2.53 -12.77 9.73
N ALA A 34 1.25 -12.77 9.35
CA ALA A 34 0.56 -13.97 8.86
C ALA A 34 1.25 -14.53 7.61
N GLY A 35 1.62 -13.67 6.67
CA GLY A 35 2.40 -14.05 5.49
C GLY A 35 3.73 -14.70 5.86
N ALA A 36 4.50 -14.07 6.75
CA ALA A 36 5.79 -14.60 7.19
C ALA A 36 5.65 -15.96 7.87
N ALA A 37 4.61 -16.16 8.69
CA ALA A 37 4.30 -17.45 9.29
C ALA A 37 3.94 -18.51 8.23
N THR A 38 3.14 -18.15 7.22
CA THR A 38 2.85 -19.06 6.09
C THR A 38 4.11 -19.41 5.31
N GLY A 39 5.00 -18.45 5.05
CA GLY A 39 6.27 -18.71 4.36
C GLY A 39 7.25 -19.56 5.18
N LEU A 40 7.23 -19.47 6.52
CA LEU A 40 7.95 -20.41 7.37
C LEU A 40 7.41 -21.84 7.21
N GLY A 41 6.09 -21.99 7.10
CA GLY A 41 5.45 -23.25 6.75
C GLY A 41 6.03 -23.87 5.47
N THR A 42 6.30 -23.05 4.45
CA THR A 42 6.86 -23.56 3.19
C THR A 42 8.32 -24.01 3.28
N LEU A 43 9.05 -23.63 4.34
CA LEU A 43 10.43 -24.05 4.58
C LEU A 43 10.52 -25.39 5.31
N VAL A 44 9.49 -25.74 6.09
CA VAL A 44 9.46 -27.00 6.86
C VAL A 44 8.91 -28.17 6.05
N ASP A 45 8.32 -27.90 4.89
CA ASP A 45 7.90 -28.91 3.94
C ASP A 45 9.12 -29.64 3.33
N ALA A 46 8.90 -30.87 2.84
CA ALA A 46 9.95 -31.71 2.29
C ALA A 46 10.78 -30.99 1.20
N PRO A 47 12.10 -31.28 1.09
CA PRO A 47 12.98 -30.62 0.15
C PRO A 47 12.42 -30.62 -1.27
N ARG A 48 12.25 -29.43 -1.84
CA ARG A 48 11.80 -29.27 -3.23
C ARG A 48 13.02 -29.34 -4.16
N PRO A 49 12.90 -30.00 -5.32
CA PRO A 49 13.94 -29.93 -6.33
C PRO A 49 14.11 -28.48 -6.77
N VAL A 50 15.36 -27.99 -6.79
CA VAL A 50 15.68 -26.65 -7.25
C VAL A 50 15.66 -26.64 -8.78
N PRO A 51 14.78 -25.86 -9.43
CA PRO A 51 14.78 -25.71 -10.88
C PRO A 51 16.14 -25.21 -11.39
N VAL A 52 16.57 -25.71 -12.55
CA VAL A 52 17.70 -25.14 -13.27
C VAL A 52 17.29 -23.76 -13.78
N THR A 53 18.05 -22.73 -13.41
CA THR A 53 17.81 -21.34 -13.82
C THR A 53 18.77 -20.92 -14.92
N SER A 54 18.25 -20.30 -15.97
CA SER A 54 19.04 -19.64 -17.01
C SER A 54 19.36 -18.20 -16.60
N PRO A 55 20.53 -17.66 -16.96
CA PRO A 55 20.80 -16.22 -16.87
C PRO A 55 19.74 -15.34 -17.59
N ASP A 56 19.04 -15.90 -18.57
CA ASP A 56 17.99 -15.22 -19.32
C ASP A 56 16.65 -15.13 -18.57
N ASP A 57 16.48 -15.89 -17.48
CA ASP A 57 15.24 -15.90 -16.68
C ASP A 57 15.12 -14.68 -15.74
N THR A 58 16.15 -13.81 -15.72
CA THR A 58 16.15 -12.60 -14.89
C THR A 58 15.47 -11.43 -15.61
N ALA A 59 14.64 -10.68 -14.88
CA ALA A 59 14.02 -9.44 -15.35
C ALA A 59 14.65 -8.20 -14.68
N TRP A 60 15.94 -8.27 -14.32
CA TRP A 60 16.67 -7.17 -13.69
C TRP A 60 16.54 -5.84 -14.45
N PRO A 61 16.67 -5.79 -15.79
CA PRO A 61 16.53 -4.52 -16.53
C PRO A 61 15.16 -3.86 -16.29
N ALA A 62 14.08 -4.65 -16.28
CA ALA A 62 12.74 -4.15 -16.00
C ALA A 62 12.63 -3.60 -14.56
N HIS A 63 13.13 -4.34 -13.56
CA HIS A 63 13.06 -3.91 -12.17
C HIS A 63 13.95 -2.70 -11.87
N ILE A 64 15.09 -2.53 -12.55
CA ILE A 64 15.93 -1.33 -12.45
C ILE A 64 15.16 -0.11 -12.96
N ALA A 65 14.54 -0.21 -14.14
CA ALA A 65 13.75 0.88 -14.71
C ALA A 65 12.55 1.23 -13.81
N LEU A 66 11.80 0.23 -13.37
CA LEU A 66 10.66 0.38 -12.47
C LEU A 66 11.07 0.96 -11.11
N GLY A 67 12.19 0.50 -10.55
CA GLY A 67 12.78 1.01 -9.32
C GLY A 67 13.21 2.47 -9.43
N ALA A 68 13.79 2.87 -10.57
CA ALA A 68 14.14 4.26 -10.83
C ALA A 68 12.89 5.17 -10.89
N VAL A 69 11.81 4.71 -11.53
CA VAL A 69 10.52 5.43 -11.57
C VAL A 69 9.93 5.57 -10.18
N LEU A 70 9.90 4.48 -9.40
CA LEU A 70 9.42 4.49 -8.01
C LEU A 70 10.24 5.47 -7.15
N LEU A 71 11.57 5.41 -7.25
CA LEU A 71 12.47 6.28 -6.49
C LEU A 71 12.27 7.75 -6.87
N ALA A 72 12.22 8.06 -8.17
CA ALA A 72 11.96 9.42 -8.65
C ALA A 72 10.63 9.94 -8.09
N PHE A 73 9.56 9.14 -8.14
CA PHE A 73 8.28 9.51 -7.56
C PHE A 73 8.38 9.81 -6.05
N LEU A 74 9.04 8.93 -5.29
CA LEU A 74 9.22 9.11 -3.84
C LEU A 74 10.03 10.38 -3.53
N VAL A 75 11.15 10.60 -4.24
CA VAL A 75 11.99 11.78 -4.08
C VAL A 75 11.20 13.06 -4.37
N LEU A 76 10.48 13.13 -5.49
CA LEU A 76 9.66 14.28 -5.84
C LEU A 76 8.56 14.50 -4.79
N ARG A 77 7.90 13.43 -4.33
CA ARG A 77 6.86 13.52 -3.30
C ARG A 77 7.41 14.04 -1.97
N VAL A 78 8.56 13.55 -1.52
CA VAL A 78 9.23 14.05 -0.31
C VAL A 78 9.68 15.50 -0.49
N ARG A 79 10.25 15.85 -1.64
CA ARG A 79 10.75 17.19 -1.95
C ARG A 79 9.65 18.26 -1.96
N PHE A 80 8.46 17.91 -2.46
CA PHE A 80 7.36 18.87 -2.63
C PHE A 80 6.28 18.79 -1.54
N ARG A 81 6.13 17.66 -0.85
CA ARG A 81 5.06 17.44 0.15
C ARG A 81 5.59 17.03 1.52
N GLY A 82 6.91 16.85 1.66
CA GLY A 82 7.57 16.38 2.87
C GLY A 82 7.46 14.87 3.07
N TRP A 83 8.37 14.28 3.85
CA TRP A 83 8.42 12.83 4.11
C TRP A 83 7.13 12.28 4.71
N ARG A 84 6.42 13.09 5.51
CA ARG A 84 5.14 12.72 6.12
C ARG A 84 4.03 12.47 5.09
N ALA A 85 4.18 12.98 3.86
CA ALA A 85 3.25 12.69 2.77
C ALA A 85 3.31 11.23 2.28
N LEU A 86 4.31 10.45 2.68
CA LEU A 86 4.38 9.01 2.44
C LEU A 86 3.45 8.23 3.38
N LEU A 87 3.13 8.80 4.56
CA LEU A 87 2.25 8.18 5.55
C LEU A 87 0.76 8.44 5.26
N THR A 88 0.42 9.21 4.22
CA THR A 88 -0.97 9.53 3.88
C THR A 88 -1.88 8.30 3.68
N PRO A 89 -1.42 7.17 3.09
CA PRO A 89 -2.27 6.00 2.90
C PRO A 89 -2.67 5.34 4.23
N MET A 90 -1.84 5.50 5.27
CA MET A 90 -2.04 4.94 6.62
C MET A 90 -2.62 5.96 7.61
N SER A 91 -3.23 7.03 7.09
CA SER A 91 -3.77 8.10 7.91
C SER A 91 -5.20 7.82 8.38
N ALA A 92 -5.61 8.43 9.50
CA ALA A 92 -6.97 8.36 10.01
C ALA A 92 -8.01 8.86 8.99
N ARG A 93 -7.63 9.83 8.13
CA ARG A 93 -8.47 10.28 7.02
C ARG A 93 -8.66 9.18 5.98
N ALA A 94 -7.60 8.48 5.59
CA ALA A 94 -7.68 7.34 4.67
C ALA A 94 -8.58 6.23 5.23
N GLY A 95 -8.42 5.88 6.52
CA GLY A 95 -9.27 4.89 7.18
C GLY A 95 -10.75 5.25 7.20
N ARG A 96 -11.08 6.53 7.47
CA ARG A 96 -12.48 7.00 7.41
C ARG A 96 -13.06 6.93 6.00
N ARG A 97 -12.30 7.35 4.99
CA ARG A 97 -12.74 7.30 3.57
C ARG A 97 -12.95 5.86 3.11
N LEU A 98 -12.03 4.96 3.46
CA LEU A 98 -12.15 3.54 3.15
C LEU A 98 -13.42 2.96 3.79
N ARG A 99 -13.63 3.20 5.09
CA ARG A 99 -14.84 2.76 5.79
C ARG A 99 -16.12 3.27 5.13
N ALA A 100 -16.17 4.56 4.77
CA ALA A 100 -17.32 5.13 4.08
C ALA A 100 -17.55 4.48 2.71
N GLY A 101 -16.50 4.32 1.90
CA GLY A 101 -16.59 3.67 0.59
C GLY A 101 -17.04 2.20 0.67
N LEU A 102 -16.66 1.48 1.73
CA LEU A 102 -17.11 0.10 1.95
C LEU A 102 -18.57 -0.03 2.37
N THR A 103 -19.18 1.04 2.90
CA THR A 103 -20.61 1.04 3.25
C THR A 103 -21.52 1.44 2.10
N GLU A 104 -20.96 1.97 1.01
CA GLU A 104 -21.71 2.32 -0.19
C GLU A 104 -22.04 1.07 -1.02
N ARG A 105 -23.25 1.03 -1.62
CA ARG A 105 -23.63 0.02 -2.61
C ARG A 105 -23.51 0.60 -4.01
N SER A 106 -22.29 0.72 -4.50
CA SER A 106 -21.99 1.28 -5.83
C SER A 106 -20.91 0.49 -6.55
N PRO A 107 -20.81 0.56 -7.89
CA PRO A 107 -19.68 -0.04 -8.63
C PRO A 107 -18.31 0.49 -8.16
N ARG A 108 -18.26 1.74 -7.69
CA ARG A 108 -17.06 2.33 -7.08
C ARG A 108 -16.68 1.66 -5.77
N ALA A 109 -17.67 1.24 -4.97
CA ALA A 109 -17.44 0.49 -3.74
C ALA A 109 -16.84 -0.89 -4.03
N VAL A 110 -17.35 -1.59 -5.05
CA VAL A 110 -16.79 -2.89 -5.49
C VAL A 110 -15.35 -2.74 -5.95
N ALA A 111 -15.05 -1.75 -6.80
CA ALA A 111 -13.69 -1.46 -7.24
C ALA A 111 -12.76 -1.08 -6.07
N SER A 112 -13.26 -0.28 -5.12
CA SER A 112 -12.51 0.09 -3.92
C SER A 112 -12.22 -1.11 -3.02
N LEU A 113 -13.19 -2.02 -2.85
CA LEU A 113 -12.99 -3.24 -2.10
C LEU A 113 -11.96 -4.15 -2.77
N ALA A 114 -12.02 -4.32 -4.09
CA ALA A 114 -11.03 -5.09 -4.83
C ALA A 114 -9.61 -4.53 -4.69
N LEU A 115 -9.44 -3.20 -4.77
CA LEU A 115 -8.15 -2.54 -4.56
C LEU A 115 -7.66 -2.65 -3.11
N ALA A 116 -8.56 -2.55 -2.13
CA ALA A 116 -8.21 -2.74 -0.72
C ALA A 116 -7.80 -4.19 -0.44
N ALA A 117 -8.49 -5.17 -1.04
CA ALA A 117 -8.14 -6.58 -0.97
C ALA A 117 -6.79 -6.86 -1.64
N LEU A 118 -6.50 -6.22 -2.78
CA LEU A 118 -5.20 -6.29 -3.44
C LEU A 118 -4.08 -5.76 -2.52
N LEU A 119 -4.26 -4.60 -1.89
CA LEU A 119 -3.29 -4.07 -0.93
C LEU A 119 -3.06 -5.00 0.26
N ALA A 120 -4.14 -5.59 0.79
CA ALA A 120 -4.06 -6.58 1.86
C ALA A 120 -3.29 -7.84 1.42
N TYR A 121 -3.59 -8.34 0.22
CA TYR A 121 -2.91 -9.48 -0.38
C TYR A 121 -1.42 -9.20 -0.62
N LEU A 122 -1.06 -8.01 -1.11
CA LEU A 122 0.34 -7.62 -1.30
C LEU A 122 1.10 -7.55 0.03
N ALA A 123 0.49 -7.02 1.09
CA ALA A 123 1.10 -7.02 2.43
C ALA A 123 1.36 -8.44 2.92
N PHE A 124 0.38 -9.34 2.78
CA PHE A 124 0.53 -10.76 3.09
C PHE A 124 1.62 -11.43 2.25
N ARG A 125 1.62 -11.22 0.92
CA ARG A 125 2.61 -11.80 0.01
C ARG A 125 4.03 -11.32 0.30
N MET A 126 4.21 -10.04 0.63
CA MET A 126 5.50 -9.53 1.06
C MET A 126 5.96 -10.17 2.35
N GLY A 127 5.07 -10.37 3.32
CA GLY A 127 5.35 -11.15 4.53
C GLY A 127 5.85 -12.56 4.20
N MET A 128 5.15 -13.26 3.31
CA MET A 128 5.54 -14.60 2.88
C MET A 128 6.91 -14.62 2.19
N GLN A 129 7.21 -13.62 1.37
CA GLN A 129 8.48 -13.53 0.66
C GLN A 129 9.68 -13.41 1.63
N LEU A 130 9.52 -12.80 2.81
CA LEU A 130 10.58 -12.65 3.81
C LEU A 130 11.10 -13.98 4.36
N THR A 131 10.27 -15.03 4.34
CA THR A 131 10.60 -16.33 4.92
C THR A 131 10.65 -17.41 3.84
N ALA A 132 9.64 -17.51 2.99
CA ALA A 132 9.62 -18.47 1.89
C ALA A 132 10.78 -18.25 0.90
N GLY A 133 11.25 -17.00 0.75
CA GLY A 133 12.40 -16.68 -0.10
C GLY A 133 13.72 -17.33 0.33
N LEU A 134 13.81 -17.84 1.56
CA LEU A 134 14.98 -18.59 2.02
C LEU A 134 15.07 -19.99 1.38
N ASP A 135 13.98 -20.50 0.80
CA ASP A 135 13.98 -21.72 -0.02
C ASP A 135 14.51 -21.40 -1.43
N PRO A 136 15.64 -21.98 -1.85
CA PRO A 136 16.15 -21.82 -3.21
C PRO A 136 15.15 -22.28 -4.28
N ALA A 137 14.33 -23.30 -4.00
CA ALA A 137 13.31 -23.76 -4.94
C ALA A 137 12.16 -22.75 -5.10
N PHE A 138 11.88 -21.95 -4.06
CA PHE A 138 10.87 -20.89 -4.11
C PHE A 138 11.37 -19.66 -4.89
N THR A 139 12.68 -19.37 -4.85
CA THR A 139 13.29 -18.22 -5.53
C THR A 139 13.79 -18.52 -6.93
N ALA A 140 13.88 -19.79 -7.33
CA ALA A 140 14.37 -20.16 -8.66
C ALA A 140 13.58 -19.51 -9.81
N ASN A 141 12.26 -19.39 -9.70
CA ASN A 141 11.44 -18.71 -10.70
C ASN A 141 11.17 -17.23 -10.38
N ALA A 142 11.89 -16.66 -9.41
CA ALA A 142 11.76 -15.26 -9.10
C ALA A 142 12.54 -14.43 -10.13
N TRP A 143 11.88 -13.44 -10.71
CA TRP A 143 12.42 -12.57 -11.75
C TRP A 143 13.67 -11.75 -11.34
N GLY A 144 14.12 -11.84 -10.08
CA GLY A 144 15.36 -11.26 -9.57
C GLY A 144 16.58 -12.19 -9.63
N GLY A 145 16.46 -13.33 -10.30
CA GLY A 145 17.50 -14.35 -10.37
C GLY A 145 17.51 -15.28 -9.14
N PRO A 146 18.44 -16.26 -9.10
CA PRO A 146 18.37 -17.39 -8.16
C PRO A 146 18.73 -17.05 -6.71
N THR A 147 18.96 -15.76 -6.40
CA THR A 147 19.35 -15.33 -5.06
C THR A 147 18.13 -14.83 -4.29
N TYR A 148 18.08 -15.15 -3.00
CA TYR A 148 17.07 -14.62 -2.09
C TYR A 148 16.94 -13.10 -2.16
N LEU A 149 18.08 -12.38 -2.12
CA LEU A 149 18.09 -10.92 -2.11
C LEU A 149 17.57 -10.33 -3.43
N GLY A 150 17.97 -10.90 -4.57
CA GLY A 150 17.48 -10.46 -5.87
C GLY A 150 15.97 -10.68 -6.01
N ALA A 151 15.51 -11.88 -5.65
CA ALA A 151 14.10 -12.23 -5.63
C ALA A 151 13.28 -11.29 -4.72
N LEU A 152 13.74 -11.07 -3.49
CA LEU A 152 13.08 -10.20 -2.52
C LEU A 152 13.01 -8.75 -3.01
N LEU A 153 14.10 -8.21 -3.57
CA LEU A 153 14.14 -6.84 -4.07
C LEU A 153 13.16 -6.65 -5.22
N CYS A 154 13.13 -7.57 -6.18
CA CYS A 154 12.21 -7.50 -7.32
C CYS A 154 10.74 -7.51 -6.87
N HIS A 155 10.39 -8.45 -5.98
CA HIS A 155 9.04 -8.51 -5.40
C HIS A 155 8.69 -7.26 -4.58
N ALA A 156 9.66 -6.67 -3.88
CA ALA A 156 9.44 -5.43 -3.15
C ALA A 156 9.17 -4.24 -4.08
N ILE A 157 9.86 -4.16 -5.22
CA ILE A 157 9.62 -3.14 -6.25
C ILE A 157 8.22 -3.32 -6.83
N ASP A 158 7.83 -4.53 -7.21
CA ASP A 158 6.49 -4.85 -7.73
C ASP A 158 5.40 -4.49 -6.72
N ALA A 159 5.54 -4.97 -5.48
CA ALA A 159 4.57 -4.70 -4.43
C ALA A 159 4.44 -3.21 -4.14
N ALA A 160 5.55 -2.46 -4.13
CA ALA A 160 5.54 -1.02 -3.90
C ALA A 160 4.87 -0.24 -5.04
N LEU A 161 5.15 -0.60 -6.30
CA LEU A 161 4.54 0.04 -7.46
C LEU A 161 3.05 -0.27 -7.58
N ILE A 162 2.67 -1.54 -7.45
CA ILE A 162 1.25 -1.93 -7.47
C ILE A 162 0.51 -1.27 -6.31
N SER A 163 1.11 -1.20 -5.12
CA SER A 163 0.52 -0.50 -3.98
C SER A 163 0.36 1.00 -4.24
N LEU A 164 1.34 1.65 -4.87
CA LEU A 164 1.26 3.06 -5.24
C LEU A 164 0.09 3.31 -6.20
N ILE A 165 -0.04 2.47 -7.23
CA ILE A 165 -1.13 2.55 -8.21
C ILE A 165 -2.48 2.33 -7.53
N ALA A 166 -2.61 1.27 -6.71
CA ALA A 166 -3.84 0.94 -6.01
C ALA A 166 -4.26 2.02 -5.01
N VAL A 167 -3.32 2.57 -4.24
CA VAL A 167 -3.59 3.70 -3.32
C VAL A 167 -4.02 4.95 -4.08
N THR A 168 -3.41 5.22 -5.24
CA THR A 168 -3.77 6.37 -6.08
C THR A 168 -5.18 6.19 -6.65
N ALA A 169 -5.51 5.00 -7.16
CA ALA A 169 -6.84 4.67 -7.64
C ALA A 169 -7.89 4.75 -6.50
N LEU A 170 -7.59 4.22 -5.31
CA LEU A 170 -8.45 4.37 -4.13
C LEU A 170 -8.67 5.83 -3.75
N HIS A 171 -7.64 6.67 -3.86
CA HIS A 171 -7.78 8.10 -3.56
C HIS A 171 -8.79 8.80 -4.48
N LEU A 172 -8.88 8.34 -5.74
CA LEU A 172 -9.83 8.86 -6.74
C LEU A 172 -11.24 8.27 -6.58
N LEU A 173 -11.36 7.01 -6.17
CA LEU A 173 -12.63 6.31 -6.07
C LEU A 173 -13.38 6.57 -4.75
N LEU A 174 -12.65 6.71 -3.64
CA LEU A 174 -13.27 6.84 -2.33
C LEU A 174 -13.93 8.21 -2.16
N PRO A 175 -15.10 8.30 -1.49
CA PRO A 175 -15.77 9.56 -1.23
C PRO A 175 -14.91 10.51 -0.39
N ALA A 176 -15.15 11.81 -0.53
CA ALA A 176 -14.64 12.79 0.42
C ALA A 176 -15.28 12.54 1.81
N PRO A 177 -14.56 12.76 2.93
CA PRO A 177 -15.18 12.66 4.24
C PRO A 177 -16.36 13.63 4.31
N ALA A 178 -17.54 13.14 4.69
CA ALA A 178 -18.68 14.03 4.93
C ALA A 178 -18.27 15.07 5.98
N HIS A 179 -18.39 16.36 5.63
CA HIS A 179 -18.21 17.42 6.61
C HIS A 179 -19.27 17.22 7.71
N PRO A 180 -18.91 17.24 9.00
CA PRO A 180 -19.93 17.33 10.03
C PRO A 180 -20.74 18.59 9.71
N ARG A 181 -22.03 18.42 9.39
CA ARG A 181 -22.94 19.55 9.21
C ARG A 181 -22.76 20.40 10.46
N ARG A 182 -22.20 21.60 10.32
CA ARG A 182 -22.35 22.61 11.36
C ARG A 182 -23.85 22.76 11.46
N PHE A 183 -24.42 22.30 12.56
CA PHE A 183 -25.75 22.68 12.93
C PHE A 183 -25.69 24.20 13.01
N GLU A 184 -26.18 24.86 11.97
CA GLU A 184 -26.54 26.27 12.04
C GLU A 184 -27.60 26.33 13.13
N CYS A 185 -27.16 26.64 14.35
CA CYS A 185 -28.03 27.23 15.34
C CYS A 185 -28.52 28.53 14.70
N ASN A 186 -29.62 28.44 13.95
CA ASN A 186 -30.56 29.55 13.82
C ASN A 186 -31.03 29.85 15.24
N ALA A 187 -30.22 30.63 15.95
CA ALA A 187 -30.70 31.44 17.05
C ALA A 187 -31.79 32.30 16.43
N LEU A 188 -33.02 31.94 16.74
CA LEU A 188 -34.19 32.79 16.61
C LEU A 188 -33.78 34.18 17.14
N GLN A 189 -33.56 35.12 16.22
CA GLN A 189 -33.53 36.53 16.59
C GLN A 189 -34.97 36.95 16.84
N PRO A 190 -35.22 37.72 17.92
CA PRO A 190 -36.55 38.01 18.44
C PRO A 190 -37.43 38.81 17.47
#